data_AF-A0A1C5NYL9-F1
#
_entry.id   AF-A0A1C5NYL9-F1
#
_cell.length_a   1.000
_cell.length_b   1.000
_cell.length_c   1.000
_cell.angle_alpha   90.00
_cell.angle_beta   90.00
_cell.angle_gamma   90.00
#
_symmetry.space_group_name_H-M   'P 1'
#
loop_
_entity.id
_entity.type
_entity.pdbx_description
1 polymer ?
#
loop_
_entity_poly.entity_id
_entity_poly.type
_entity_poly.pdbx_seq_one_letter_code
_entity_poly.pdbx_strand_id
1 'polypeptide(L)'
;MNISNFFKALSYVCSFPDFLNQSKAVEQVTLTLITHRYPKKLFAYIRKNFMKVTKDPVEKIIDGLYYIHIGLFPVQLIVLPQLPPNRYLWLHCLTNHITKDMPLEELGLAYKPHEDDPVYKTFMNAVIRANSLNEGDEASMCEALEELFASRLEAREQKGLEEGISRLSTLIGKLLDSNRIADIKRVTEDPGYRESLFSEFHL
;
A
#
# COMPACT_ATOMS: atom_id res chain seq x y z
N MET A 1 1.80 13.13 -12.52
CA MET A 1 2.10 14.50 -12.07
C MET A 1 1.79 15.49 -13.20
N ASN A 2 1.12 16.62 -12.93
CA ASN A 2 0.90 17.69 -13.91
C ASN A 2 1.61 18.99 -13.46
N ILE A 3 1.60 20.03 -14.30
CA ILE A 3 2.29 21.30 -14.02
C ILE A 3 1.73 22.00 -12.78
N SER A 4 0.41 22.04 -12.62
CA SER A 4 -0.25 22.69 -11.49
C SER A 4 0.08 22.00 -10.16
N ASN A 5 -0.02 20.67 -10.10
CA ASN A 5 0.32 19.87 -8.91
C ASN A 5 1.79 20.04 -8.51
N PHE A 6 2.68 20.12 -9.50
CA PHE A 6 4.09 20.35 -9.26
C PHE A 6 4.35 21.71 -8.58
N PHE A 7 3.81 22.80 -9.10
CA PHE A 7 3.96 24.11 -8.48
C PHE A 7 3.24 24.22 -7.13
N LYS A 8 2.10 23.53 -6.95
CA LYS A 8 1.43 23.43 -5.66
C LYS A 8 2.31 22.74 -4.61
N ALA A 9 3.05 21.69 -4.99
CA ALA A 9 3.99 21.04 -4.09
C ALA A 9 5.15 21.99 -3.71
N LEU A 10 5.70 22.73 -4.68
CA LEU A 10 6.73 23.73 -4.42
C LEU A 10 6.23 24.84 -3.47
N SER A 11 5.00 25.32 -3.64
CA SER A 11 4.47 26.37 -2.77
C SER A 11 4.39 25.92 -1.31
N TYR A 12 4.05 24.66 -1.04
CA TYR A 12 4.06 24.15 0.33
C TYR A 12 5.45 24.23 0.96
N VAL A 13 6.49 23.80 0.23
CA VAL A 13 7.87 23.86 0.73
C VAL A 13 8.32 25.30 0.99
N CYS A 14 7.99 26.23 0.08
CA CYS A 14 8.30 27.64 0.29
C CYS A 14 7.64 28.25 1.53
N SER A 15 6.53 27.68 2.00
CA SER A 15 5.83 28.13 3.22
C SER A 15 6.37 27.53 4.52
N PHE A 16 7.31 26.58 4.47
CA PHE A 16 7.90 25.96 5.68
C PHE A 16 8.58 26.94 6.64
N PRO A 17 9.35 27.96 6.19
CA PRO A 17 10.03 28.90 7.08
C PRO A 17 9.05 29.63 8.00
N ASP A 18 7.92 30.07 7.43
CA ASP A 18 6.87 30.75 8.17
C ASP A 18 6.16 29.79 9.13
N PHE A 19 5.83 28.57 8.66
CA PHE A 19 5.19 27.55 9.50
C PHE A 19 6.04 27.16 10.71
N LEU A 20 7.37 27.07 10.53
CA LEU A 20 8.31 26.69 11.58
C LEU A 20 8.87 27.87 12.38
N ASN A 21 8.56 29.12 12.00
CA ASN A 21 9.22 30.33 12.50
C ASN A 21 10.75 30.28 12.40
N GLN A 22 11.27 29.72 11.30
CA GLN A 22 12.70 29.52 11.05
C GLN A 22 13.07 29.97 9.64
N SER A 23 13.69 31.15 9.53
CA SER A 23 13.98 31.82 8.26
C SER A 23 14.84 31.02 7.27
N LYS A 24 15.65 30.07 7.75
CA LYS A 24 16.52 29.23 6.93
C LYS A 24 16.02 27.80 6.71
N ALA A 25 14.81 27.47 7.16
CA ALA A 25 14.30 26.10 7.08
C ALA A 25 14.26 25.55 5.64
N VAL A 26 14.01 26.40 4.63
CA VAL A 26 13.97 25.98 3.21
C VAL A 26 15.30 25.39 2.72
N GLU A 27 16.43 25.86 3.24
CA GLU A 27 17.77 25.34 2.85
C GLU A 27 17.99 23.90 3.35
N GLN A 28 17.18 23.44 4.30
CA GLN A 28 17.28 22.12 4.92
C GLN A 28 16.23 21.13 4.38
N VAL A 29 15.40 21.56 3.42
CA VAL A 29 14.33 20.73 2.86
C VAL A 29 14.72 20.17 1.50
N THR A 30 14.41 18.90 1.29
CA THR A 30 14.38 18.27 -0.04
C THR A 30 12.94 17.89 -0.36
N LEU A 31 12.51 18.15 -1.60
CA LEU A 31 11.19 17.73 -2.08
C LEU A 31 11.31 16.49 -2.96
N THR A 32 10.75 15.36 -2.51
CA THR A 32 10.62 14.15 -3.33
C THR A 32 9.19 13.98 -3.81
N LEU A 33 9.00 13.96 -5.12
CA LEU A 33 7.73 13.78 -5.79
C LEU A 33 7.68 12.39 -6.41
N ILE A 34 6.62 11.64 -6.13
CA ILE A 34 6.44 10.28 -6.65
C ILE A 34 5.27 10.26 -7.63
N THR A 35 5.44 9.59 -8.77
CA THR A 35 4.38 9.44 -9.77
C THR A 35 4.47 8.09 -10.47
N HIS A 36 3.31 7.54 -10.84
CA HIS A 36 3.26 6.30 -11.63
C HIS A 36 3.43 6.56 -13.14
N ARG A 37 2.99 7.72 -13.63
CA ARG A 37 3.03 8.05 -15.06
C ARG A 37 4.12 9.06 -15.36
N TYR A 38 4.95 8.76 -16.35
CA TYR A 38 6.01 9.65 -16.81
C TYR A 38 5.44 11.03 -17.22
N PRO A 39 5.85 12.14 -16.57
CA PRO A 39 5.16 13.41 -16.68
C PRO A 39 5.64 14.23 -17.89
N LYS A 40 5.41 13.72 -19.11
CA LYS A 40 5.86 14.30 -20.40
C LYS A 40 5.65 15.82 -20.49
N LYS A 41 4.43 16.29 -20.20
CA LYS A 41 4.04 17.70 -20.29
C LYS A 41 4.80 18.59 -19.29
N LEU A 42 5.00 18.11 -18.06
CA LEU A 42 5.75 18.83 -17.04
C LEU A 42 7.22 18.99 -17.43
N PHE A 43 7.86 17.90 -17.86
CA PHE A 43 9.27 17.94 -18.25
C PHE A 43 9.52 18.83 -19.47
N ALA A 44 8.63 18.76 -20.48
CA ALA A 44 8.69 19.65 -21.62
C ALA A 44 8.53 21.12 -21.20
N TYR A 45 7.58 21.41 -20.30
CA TYR A 45 7.38 22.75 -19.75
C TYR A 45 8.63 23.24 -19.00
N ILE A 46 9.19 22.44 -18.11
CA ILE A 46 10.37 22.82 -17.32
C ILE A 46 11.57 23.11 -18.24
N ARG A 47 11.90 22.20 -19.16
CA ARG A 47 13.01 22.40 -20.10
C ARG A 47 12.81 23.68 -20.93
N LYS A 48 11.62 23.89 -21.48
CA LYS A 48 11.31 25.09 -22.27
C LYS A 48 11.52 26.39 -21.50
N ASN A 49 11.14 26.44 -20.21
CA ASN A 49 11.11 27.69 -19.45
C ASN A 49 12.35 27.95 -18.60
N PHE A 50 13.12 26.91 -18.24
CA PHE A 50 14.24 27.03 -17.29
C PHE A 50 15.62 26.73 -17.89
N MET A 51 15.72 26.43 -19.20
CA MET A 51 17.01 26.25 -19.89
C MET A 51 17.93 27.49 -19.85
N LYS A 52 17.38 28.68 -19.58
CA LYS A 52 18.20 29.89 -19.39
C LYS A 52 18.88 29.94 -18.02
N VAL A 53 18.40 29.15 -17.06
CA VAL A 53 18.88 29.11 -15.67
C VAL A 53 19.91 28.00 -15.48
N THR A 54 19.71 26.86 -16.15
CA THR A 54 20.63 25.71 -16.09
C THR A 54 20.65 24.96 -17.42
N LYS A 55 21.78 24.32 -17.73
CA LYS A 55 21.97 23.54 -18.96
C LYS A 55 21.04 22.32 -19.03
N ASP A 56 20.73 21.71 -17.88
CA ASP A 56 19.75 20.63 -17.80
C ASP A 56 18.79 20.84 -16.61
N PRO A 57 17.62 21.46 -16.85
CA PRO A 57 16.62 21.67 -15.81
C PRO A 57 15.97 20.38 -15.29
N VAL A 58 16.09 19.26 -16.04
CA VAL A 58 15.53 17.95 -15.68
C VAL A 58 16.57 16.88 -16.00
N GLU A 59 17.49 16.72 -15.06
CA GLU A 59 18.58 15.76 -15.12
C GLU A 59 18.06 14.35 -14.84
N LYS A 60 18.35 13.42 -15.75
CA LYS A 60 18.05 12.00 -15.55
C LYS A 60 19.24 11.34 -14.86
N ILE A 61 19.03 10.84 -13.64
CA ILE A 61 20.07 10.16 -12.86
C ILE A 61 20.12 8.68 -13.21
N ILE A 62 18.95 8.02 -13.17
CA ILE A 62 18.72 6.66 -13.64
C ILE A 62 17.32 6.59 -14.25
N ASP A 63 16.94 5.44 -14.80
CA ASP A 63 15.55 5.22 -15.19
C ASP A 63 14.63 5.41 -13.98
N GLY A 64 13.59 6.22 -14.16
CA GLY A 64 12.63 6.55 -13.12
C GLY A 64 13.12 7.51 -12.04
N LEU A 65 14.35 8.05 -12.09
CA LEU A 65 14.84 9.04 -11.12
C LEU A 65 15.38 10.29 -11.83
N TYR A 66 14.77 11.42 -11.50
CA TYR A 66 15.10 12.71 -12.10
C TYR A 66 15.36 13.76 -11.03
N TYR A 67 16.39 14.58 -11.21
CA TYR A 67 16.59 15.81 -10.45
C TYR A 67 16.10 17.00 -11.25
N ILE A 68 15.39 17.91 -10.57
CA ILE A 68 14.80 19.10 -11.18
C ILE A 68 15.49 20.33 -10.59
N HIS A 69 16.19 21.07 -11.46
CA HIS A 69 17.06 22.18 -11.10
C HIS A 69 16.44 23.51 -11.51
N ILE A 70 15.40 23.96 -10.80
CA ILE A 70 14.63 25.17 -11.18
C ILE A 70 14.43 26.19 -10.05
N GLY A 71 15.02 25.98 -8.87
CA GLY A 71 14.67 26.76 -7.69
C GLY A 71 15.62 26.64 -6.52
N LEU A 72 15.10 27.00 -5.34
CA LEU A 72 15.85 27.28 -4.11
C LEU A 72 16.26 26.02 -3.33
N PHE A 73 15.61 24.88 -3.56
CA PHE A 73 15.83 23.64 -2.84
C PHE A 73 15.86 22.44 -3.78
N PRO A 74 16.53 21.33 -3.42
CA PRO A 74 16.61 20.14 -4.27
C PRO A 74 15.23 19.52 -4.48
N VAL A 75 14.90 19.22 -5.74
CA VAL A 75 13.66 18.53 -6.11
C VAL A 75 13.99 17.24 -6.84
N GLN A 76 13.51 16.14 -6.29
CA GLN A 76 13.60 14.81 -6.88
C GLN A 76 12.23 14.38 -7.40
N LEU A 77 12.18 13.83 -8.61
CA LEU A 77 10.98 13.20 -9.15
C LEU A 77 11.26 11.73 -9.46
N ILE A 78 10.44 10.85 -8.88
CA ILE A 78 10.48 9.41 -9.06
C ILE A 78 9.30 8.96 -9.92
N VAL A 79 9.59 8.22 -10.99
CA VAL A 79 8.61 7.52 -11.84
C VAL A 79 8.71 6.02 -11.54
N LEU A 80 7.80 5.51 -10.70
CA LEU A 80 7.95 4.17 -10.09
C LEU A 80 8.13 3.04 -11.10
N PRO A 81 7.31 2.91 -12.17
CA PRO A 81 7.44 1.78 -13.10
C PRO A 81 8.70 1.83 -13.96
N GLN A 82 9.40 2.97 -13.98
CA GLN A 82 10.67 3.10 -14.69
C GLN A 82 11.87 2.78 -13.81
N LEU A 83 11.70 2.68 -12.49
CA LEU A 83 12.80 2.33 -11.60
C LEU A 83 13.29 0.91 -11.93
N PRO A 84 14.60 0.67 -11.97
CA PRO A 84 15.13 -0.65 -12.26
C PRO A 84 14.83 -1.60 -11.08
N PRO A 85 14.10 -2.71 -11.30
CA PRO A 85 13.60 -3.56 -10.23
C PRO A 85 14.70 -4.30 -9.47
N ASN A 86 15.84 -4.58 -10.13
CA ASN A 86 17.00 -5.23 -9.50
C ASN A 86 17.55 -4.47 -8.28
N ARG A 87 17.30 -3.17 -8.16
CA ARG A 87 17.77 -2.33 -7.05
C ARG A 87 16.63 -1.68 -6.27
N TYR A 88 15.49 -1.43 -6.93
CA TYR A 88 14.37 -0.67 -6.35
C TYR A 88 13.05 -1.46 -6.36
N LEU A 89 13.13 -2.79 -6.27
CA LEU A 89 11.99 -3.72 -6.33
C LEU A 89 10.76 -3.23 -5.56
N TRP A 90 10.91 -2.91 -4.28
CA TRP A 90 9.84 -2.43 -3.43
C TRP A 90 9.17 -1.16 -3.97
N LEU A 91 9.95 -0.15 -4.36
CA LEU A 91 9.39 1.08 -4.95
C LEU A 91 8.78 0.82 -6.32
N HIS A 92 9.40 -0.03 -7.14
CA HIS A 92 8.87 -0.40 -8.46
C HIS A 92 7.48 -1.03 -8.34
N CYS A 93 7.28 -1.88 -7.33
CA CYS A 93 6.01 -2.56 -7.05
C CYS A 93 5.01 -1.72 -6.23
N LEU A 94 5.35 -0.48 -5.85
CA LEU A 94 4.45 0.39 -5.09
C LEU A 94 3.35 0.97 -5.99
N THR A 95 2.34 0.16 -6.30
CA THR A 95 1.22 0.52 -7.16
C THR A 95 -0.11 0.02 -6.62
N ASN A 96 -1.20 0.63 -7.06
CA ASN A 96 -2.57 0.17 -6.91
C ASN A 96 -3.13 -0.45 -8.22
N HIS A 97 -2.25 -0.65 -9.21
CA HIS A 97 -2.57 -1.27 -10.49
C HIS A 97 -1.47 -2.27 -10.86
N ILE A 98 -1.53 -3.47 -10.26
CA ILE A 98 -0.63 -4.57 -10.61
C ILE A 98 -0.84 -4.98 -12.07
N THR A 99 0.27 -5.17 -12.77
CA THR A 99 0.31 -5.59 -14.19
C THR A 99 1.06 -6.90 -14.32
N LYS A 100 0.81 -7.65 -15.40
CA LYS A 100 1.51 -8.92 -15.67
C LYS A 100 3.04 -8.79 -15.77
N ASP A 101 3.53 -7.63 -16.18
CA ASP A 101 4.96 -7.37 -16.36
C ASP A 101 5.68 -6.99 -15.04
N MET A 102 4.96 -6.99 -13.92
CA MET A 102 5.53 -6.63 -12.61
C MET A 102 6.30 -7.83 -12.02
N PRO A 103 7.50 -7.61 -11.45
CA PRO A 103 8.31 -8.66 -10.81
C PRO A 103 7.73 -9.08 -9.44
N LEU A 104 6.53 -9.65 -9.45
CA LEU A 104 5.83 -10.07 -8.23
C LEU A 104 6.51 -11.27 -7.58
N GLU A 105 6.97 -12.23 -8.39
CA GLU A 105 7.68 -13.41 -7.87
C GLU A 105 8.94 -12.98 -7.11
N GLU A 106 9.74 -12.08 -7.70
CA GLU A 106 10.91 -11.52 -7.02
C GLU A 106 10.51 -10.74 -5.76
N LEU A 107 9.40 -10.01 -5.79
CA LEU A 107 8.89 -9.28 -4.62
C LEU A 107 8.55 -10.23 -3.47
N GLY A 108 7.90 -11.36 -3.77
CA GLY A 108 7.58 -12.36 -2.76
C GLY A 108 8.82 -13.09 -2.24
N LEU A 109 9.77 -13.44 -3.12
CA LEU A 109 11.07 -13.99 -2.71
C LEU A 109 11.85 -13.03 -1.82
N ALA A 110 11.81 -11.72 -2.11
CA ALA A 110 12.43 -10.68 -1.30
C ALA A 110 11.70 -10.47 0.04
N TYR A 111 10.40 -10.76 0.11
CA TYR A 111 9.60 -10.63 1.32
C TYR A 111 9.77 -11.82 2.27
N LYS A 112 9.87 -13.05 1.74
CA LYS A 112 9.87 -14.30 2.52
C LYS A 112 10.84 -14.33 3.73
N PRO A 113 12.11 -13.88 3.62
CA PRO A 113 13.03 -13.83 4.75
C PRO A 113 12.66 -12.81 5.85
N HIS A 114 11.77 -11.87 5.52
CA HIS A 114 11.35 -10.76 6.37
C HIS A 114 9.86 -10.83 6.74
N GLU A 115 9.24 -12.00 6.60
CA GLU A 115 7.82 -12.19 6.90
C GLU A 115 7.45 -11.80 8.32
N ASP A 116 8.38 -11.95 9.27
CA ASP A 116 8.13 -11.56 10.65
C ASP A 116 8.33 -10.07 10.94
N ASP A 117 9.01 -9.34 10.06
CA ASP A 117 9.34 -7.94 10.24
C ASP A 117 8.09 -7.03 10.06
N PRO A 118 7.74 -6.21 11.07
CA PRO A 118 6.58 -5.31 10.99
C PRO A 118 6.63 -4.29 9.84
N VAL A 119 7.82 -3.80 9.45
CA VAL A 119 7.98 -2.82 8.37
C VAL A 119 7.67 -3.46 7.03
N TYR A 120 8.24 -4.63 6.77
CA TYR A 120 8.01 -5.38 5.54
C TYR A 120 6.54 -5.83 5.45
N LYS A 121 5.97 -6.32 6.55
CA LYS A 121 4.53 -6.61 6.67
C LYS A 121 3.67 -5.41 6.31
N THR A 122 4.00 -4.22 6.84
CA THR A 122 3.23 -2.99 6.61
C THR A 122 3.25 -2.60 5.13
N PHE A 123 4.42 -2.63 4.51
CA PHE A 123 4.54 -2.37 3.08
C PHE A 123 3.75 -3.38 2.26
N MET A 124 3.93 -4.68 2.53
CA MET A 124 3.30 -5.74 1.76
C MET A 124 1.78 -5.68 1.87
N ASN A 125 1.26 -5.45 3.08
CA ASN A 125 -0.17 -5.25 3.30
C ASN A 125 -0.71 -4.03 2.54
N ALA A 126 0.06 -2.95 2.44
CA ALA A 126 -0.35 -1.76 1.68
C ALA A 126 -0.46 -2.06 0.17
N VAL A 127 0.50 -2.81 -0.39
CA VAL A 127 0.46 -3.26 -1.79
C VAL A 127 -0.75 -4.16 -2.01
N ILE A 128 -0.96 -5.18 -1.18
CA ILE A 128 -2.10 -6.09 -1.30
C ILE A 128 -3.41 -5.29 -1.22
N ARG A 129 -3.61 -4.50 -0.16
CA ARG A 129 -4.84 -3.75 0.05
C ARG A 129 -5.16 -2.78 -1.08
N ALA A 130 -4.14 -2.12 -1.64
CA ALA A 130 -4.32 -1.20 -2.76
C ALA A 130 -4.76 -1.89 -4.06
N ASN A 131 -4.55 -3.21 -4.17
CA ASN A 131 -4.86 -4.01 -5.36
C ASN A 131 -6.00 -5.03 -5.14
N SER A 132 -6.40 -5.31 -3.90
CA SER A 132 -7.51 -6.23 -3.55
C SER A 132 -8.91 -5.61 -3.65
N LEU A 133 -9.04 -4.30 -3.89
CA LEU A 133 -10.31 -3.55 -3.77
C LEU A 133 -10.84 -2.99 -5.11
N ASN A 134 -10.59 -3.67 -6.23
CA ASN A 134 -11.36 -3.36 -7.43
C ASN A 134 -12.75 -4.02 -7.29
N GLU A 135 -13.73 -3.21 -6.87
CA GLU A 135 -15.13 -3.60 -6.71
C GLU A 135 -15.67 -4.29 -7.97
N GLY A 136 -15.96 -5.59 -7.86
CA GLY A 136 -16.51 -6.42 -8.94
C GLY A 136 -15.95 -7.85 -8.97
N ASP A 137 -14.71 -8.03 -8.52
CA ASP A 137 -14.06 -9.34 -8.49
C ASP A 137 -13.60 -9.67 -7.07
N GLU A 138 -14.46 -10.33 -6.28
CA GLU A 138 -14.04 -11.07 -5.08
C GLU A 138 -13.05 -12.21 -5.41
N ALA A 139 -12.70 -12.41 -6.70
CA ALA A 139 -11.98 -13.57 -7.21
C ALA A 139 -10.76 -13.26 -8.08
N SER A 140 -10.20 -12.04 -8.06
CA SER A 140 -8.95 -11.79 -8.78
C SER A 140 -7.94 -11.01 -7.96
N MET A 141 -7.47 -11.63 -6.87
CA MET A 141 -6.05 -11.47 -6.59
C MET A 141 -5.30 -12.03 -7.82
N CYS A 142 -4.25 -11.35 -8.25
CA CYS A 142 -3.42 -11.89 -9.33
C CYS A 142 -2.93 -13.28 -8.89
N GLU A 143 -3.09 -14.31 -9.73
CA GLU A 143 -2.66 -15.69 -9.46
C GLU A 143 -1.23 -15.74 -8.89
N ALA A 144 -0.34 -14.86 -9.37
CA ALA A 144 1.01 -14.68 -8.82
C ALA A 144 1.03 -14.15 -7.38
N LEU A 145 0.16 -13.21 -7.01
CA LEU A 145 0.01 -12.80 -5.61
C LEU A 145 -0.62 -13.90 -4.76
N GLU A 146 -1.60 -14.64 -5.28
CA GLU A 146 -2.20 -15.78 -4.55
C GLU A 146 -1.17 -16.87 -4.28
N GLU A 147 -0.40 -17.30 -5.27
CA GLU A 147 0.69 -18.27 -5.08
C GLU A 147 1.73 -17.79 -4.06
N LEU A 148 2.11 -16.51 -4.11
CA LEU A 148 3.05 -15.91 -3.16
C LEU A 148 2.53 -15.94 -1.71
N PHE A 149 1.21 -15.90 -1.51
CA PHE A 149 0.59 -15.82 -0.18
C PHE A 149 -0.26 -17.04 0.18
N ALA A 150 -0.28 -18.09 -0.63
CA ALA A 150 -1.16 -19.25 -0.47
C ALA A 150 -1.01 -19.89 0.92
N SER A 151 0.22 -20.13 1.35
CA SER A 151 0.52 -20.66 2.69
C SER A 151 -0.01 -19.78 3.84
N ARG A 152 -0.04 -18.46 3.67
CA ARG A 152 -0.55 -17.52 4.67
C ARG A 152 -2.08 -17.41 4.64
N LEU A 153 -2.67 -17.52 3.45
CA LEU A 153 -4.11 -17.61 3.26
C LEU A 153 -4.63 -18.89 3.93
N GLU A 154 -4.03 -20.05 3.63
CA GLU A 154 -4.34 -21.32 4.27
C GLU A 154 -4.19 -21.26 5.80
N ALA A 155 -3.09 -20.68 6.31
CA ALA A 155 -2.91 -20.53 7.76
C ALA A 155 -3.97 -19.61 8.40
N ARG A 156 -4.43 -18.58 7.70
CA ARG A 156 -5.52 -17.70 8.17
C ARG A 156 -6.87 -18.40 8.12
N GLU A 157 -7.16 -19.14 7.07
CA GLU A 157 -8.39 -19.93 6.95
C GLU A 157 -8.46 -20.99 8.04
N GLN A 158 -7.37 -21.72 8.26
CA GLN A 158 -7.25 -22.72 9.32
C GLN A 158 -7.45 -22.07 10.70
N LYS A 159 -6.81 -20.93 10.96
CA LYS A 159 -7.02 -20.18 12.21
C LYS A 159 -8.46 -19.70 12.36
N GLY A 160 -9.09 -19.21 11.29
CA GLY A 160 -10.48 -18.78 11.29
C GLY A 160 -11.45 -19.94 11.56
N LEU A 161 -11.14 -21.14 11.02
CA LEU A 161 -11.88 -22.36 11.31
C LEU A 161 -11.73 -22.76 12.79
N GLU A 162 -10.50 -22.74 13.33
CA GLU A 162 -10.22 -23.04 14.73
C GLU A 162 -10.92 -22.05 15.68
N GLU A 163 -10.85 -20.75 15.38
CA GLU A 163 -11.56 -19.70 16.12
C GLU A 163 -13.08 -19.91 16.04
N GLY A 164 -13.62 -20.23 14.86
CA GLY A 164 -15.04 -20.53 14.66
C GLY A 164 -15.51 -21.76 15.46
N ILE A 165 -14.73 -22.84 15.44
CA ILE A 165 -14.99 -24.04 16.24
C ILE A 165 -14.95 -23.70 17.73
N SER A 166 -13.91 -23.00 18.19
CA SER A 166 -13.75 -22.59 19.59
C SER A 166 -14.92 -21.73 20.08
N ARG A 167 -15.35 -20.78 19.26
CA ARG A 167 -16.46 -19.87 19.54
C ARG A 167 -17.78 -20.64 19.61
N LEU A 168 -18.03 -21.58 18.70
CA LEU A 168 -19.20 -22.46 18.73
C LEU A 168 -19.17 -23.39 19.96
N SER A 169 -18.02 -24.00 20.29
CA SER A 169 -17.87 -24.84 21.47
C SER A 169 -18.17 -24.07 22.76
N THR A 170 -17.70 -22.82 22.84
CA THR A 170 -17.97 -21.93 23.98
C THR A 170 -19.46 -21.61 24.08
N LEU A 171 -20.12 -21.32 22.96
CA LEU A 171 -21.56 -21.08 22.92
C LEU A 171 -22.36 -22.31 23.37
N ILE A 172 -22.00 -23.51 22.90
CA ILE A 172 -22.64 -24.77 23.32
C ILE A 172 -22.47 -24.98 24.83
N GLY A 173 -21.27 -24.74 25.37
CA GLY A 173 -21.03 -24.81 26.82
C GLY A 173 -21.95 -23.88 27.61
N LYS A 174 -22.05 -22.60 27.21
CA LYS A 174 -22.96 -21.63 27.85
C LYS A 174 -24.43 -22.03 27.76
N LEU A 175 -24.86 -22.61 26.64
CA LEU A 175 -26.23 -23.12 26.48
C LEU A 175 -26.53 -24.32 27.40
N LEU A 176 -25.56 -25.22 27.58
CA LEU A 176 -25.67 -26.33 28.52
C LEU A 176 -25.76 -25.84 29.97
N ASP A 177 -24.91 -24.90 30.37
CA ASP A 177 -24.92 -24.29 31.71
C ASP A 177 -26.24 -23.55 32.01
N SER A 178 -26.83 -22.96 30.97
CA SER A 178 -28.12 -22.26 31.04
C SER A 178 -29.34 -23.19 30.92
N ASN A 179 -29.12 -24.51 30.81
CA ASN A 179 -30.14 -25.54 30.60
C ASN A 179 -31.00 -25.31 29.32
N ARG A 180 -30.44 -24.62 28.31
CA ARG A 180 -31.08 -24.29 27.02
C ARG A 180 -30.77 -25.34 25.95
N ILE A 181 -30.93 -26.62 26.29
CA ILE A 181 -30.53 -27.76 25.43
C ILE A 181 -31.29 -27.76 24.10
N ALA A 182 -32.55 -27.31 24.08
CA ALA A 182 -33.35 -27.21 22.86
C ALA A 182 -32.76 -26.24 21.83
N ASP A 183 -31.99 -25.24 22.27
CA ASP A 183 -31.43 -24.20 21.40
C ASP A 183 -30.16 -24.68 20.70
N ILE A 184 -29.50 -25.73 21.21
CA ILE A 184 -28.27 -26.30 20.63
C ILE A 184 -28.50 -26.76 19.18
N LYS A 185 -29.61 -27.48 18.94
CA LYS A 185 -29.97 -27.94 17.59
C LYS A 185 -30.23 -26.76 16.65
N ARG A 186 -30.91 -25.73 17.16
CA ARG A 186 -31.27 -24.56 16.37
C ARG A 186 -30.03 -23.72 16.00
N VAL A 187 -29.06 -23.60 16.90
CA VAL A 187 -27.77 -22.93 16.66
C VAL A 187 -26.97 -23.59 15.55
N THR A 188 -27.05 -24.92 15.41
CA THR A 188 -26.32 -25.63 14.34
C THR A 188 -26.97 -25.45 12.96
N GLU A 189 -28.28 -25.21 12.91
CA GLU A 189 -29.06 -25.17 11.66
C GLU A 189 -29.36 -23.74 11.17
N ASP A 190 -29.47 -22.75 12.07
CA ASP A 190 -29.86 -21.38 11.76
C ASP A 190 -28.72 -20.38 12.06
N PRO A 191 -28.04 -19.86 11.01
CA PRO A 191 -26.95 -18.89 11.16
C PRO A 191 -27.40 -17.57 11.80
N GLY A 192 -28.61 -17.08 11.49
CA GLY A 192 -29.12 -15.82 12.03
C GLY A 192 -29.43 -15.93 13.52
N TYR A 193 -29.98 -17.07 13.93
CA TYR A 193 -30.19 -17.38 15.34
C TYR A 193 -28.86 -17.57 16.09
N ARG A 194 -27.88 -18.24 15.48
CA ARG A 194 -26.52 -18.38 16.03
C ARG A 194 -25.87 -17.02 16.33
N GLU A 195 -25.94 -16.06 15.41
CA GLU A 195 -25.40 -14.71 15.61
C GLU A 195 -26.12 -13.95 16.75
N SER A 196 -27.44 -14.12 16.86
CA SER A 196 -28.20 -13.52 17.97
C SER A 196 -27.74 -14.05 19.33
N LEU A 197 -27.39 -15.34 19.41
CA LEU A 197 -26.89 -15.96 20.62
C LEU A 197 -25.43 -15.64 20.92
N PHE A 198 -24.58 -15.49 19.90
CA PHE A 198 -23.24 -14.94 20.10
C PHE A 198 -23.31 -13.54 20.73
N SER A 199 -24.20 -12.69 20.22
CA SER A 199 -24.44 -11.36 20.79
C SER A 199 -24.96 -11.42 22.24
N GLU A 200 -25.93 -12.30 22.52
CA GLU A 200 -26.50 -12.52 23.86
C GLU A 200 -25.43 -12.91 24.89
N PHE A 201 -24.53 -13.81 24.50
CA PHE A 201 -23.48 -14.32 25.38
C PHE A 201 -22.16 -13.53 25.31
N HIS A 202 -22.13 -12.40 24.59
CA HIS A 202 -20.94 -11.58 24.36
C HIS A 202 -19.73 -12.39 23.84
N LEU A 203 -20.00 -13.25 22.86
CA LEU A 203 -19.02 -14.09 22.17
C LEU A 203 -18.69 -13.52 20.80
#